data_AF-A0A853IC64-F1
#
_entry.id   AF-A0A853IC64-F1
#
_cell.length_a   1.000
_cell.length_b   1.000
_cell.length_c   1.000
_cell.angle_alpha   90.00
_cell.angle_beta   90.00
_cell.angle_gamma   90.00
#
_symmetry.space_group_name_H-M   'P 1'
#
loop_
_entity.id
_entity.type
_entity.pdbx_description
1 polymer ?
#
loop_
_entity_poly.entity_id
_entity_poly.type
_entity_poly.pdbx_seq_one_letter_code
_entity_poly.pdbx_strand_id
1 'polypeptide(L)'
;MNTQTIINQLKEKARGSWEGEVGEDRAVKLESFLNKMLTEYSEKLGYSKYEIISATEKTRNYSAINYYQEANFPSLEGVDVYETLEDLKAAIKTVAFKCPACNGISTNPYECNSGVKSKEGEVCDWKSYGLFRTLGEGYRFTIKESFLEKPRIDEIFMPIDLIK
;
A
#
# COMPACT_ATOMS: atom_id res chain seq x y z
N MET A 1 1.77 -19.82 17.93
CA MET A 1 2.82 -18.83 17.64
C MET A 1 2.22 -17.45 17.94
N ASN A 2 2.97 -16.50 18.50
CA ASN A 2 2.47 -15.14 18.80
C ASN A 2 3.20 -14.08 17.96
N THR A 3 2.74 -12.83 17.99
CA THR A 3 3.34 -11.71 17.23
C THR A 3 4.84 -11.57 17.50
N GLN A 4 5.26 -11.58 18.77
CA GLN A 4 6.66 -11.40 19.14
C GLN A 4 7.55 -12.55 18.64
N THR A 5 7.05 -13.78 18.63
CA THR A 5 7.78 -14.94 18.07
C THR A 5 8.09 -14.73 16.59
N ILE A 6 7.13 -14.23 15.81
CA ILE A 6 7.32 -14.00 14.37
C ILE A 6 8.31 -12.84 14.15
N ILE A 7 8.15 -11.73 14.88
CA ILE A 7 9.07 -10.58 14.81
C ILE A 7 10.51 -11.04 15.11
N ASN A 8 10.72 -11.82 16.16
CA ASN A 8 12.06 -12.32 16.52
C ASN A 8 12.65 -13.19 15.40
N GLN A 9 11.87 -14.08 14.78
CA GLN A 9 12.33 -14.90 13.66
C GLN A 9 12.71 -14.05 12.44
N LEU A 10 11.93 -13.01 12.13
CA LEU A 10 12.23 -12.08 11.04
C LEU A 10 13.47 -11.26 11.35
N LYS A 11 13.66 -10.85 12.60
CA LYS A 11 14.84 -10.13 13.09
C LYS A 11 16.11 -10.97 12.92
N GLU A 12 16.10 -12.25 13.29
CA GLU A 12 17.25 -13.13 13.08
C GLU A 12 17.58 -13.31 11.58
N LYS A 13 16.56 -13.44 10.73
CA LYS A 13 16.76 -13.50 9.27
C LYS A 13 17.36 -12.21 8.72
N ALA A 14 16.92 -11.06 9.22
CA ALA A 14 17.48 -9.78 8.83
C ALA A 14 18.93 -9.62 9.31
N ARG A 15 19.23 -10.04 10.55
CA ARG A 15 20.58 -10.04 11.10
C ARG A 15 21.53 -10.88 10.25
N GLY A 16 21.13 -12.10 9.92
CA GLY A 16 21.92 -13.01 9.08
C GLY A 16 22.03 -12.61 7.61
N SER A 17 21.38 -11.51 7.17
CA SER A 17 21.45 -11.06 5.77
C SER A 17 22.73 -10.29 5.42
N TRP A 18 23.51 -9.90 6.44
CA TRP A 18 24.79 -9.23 6.28
C TRP A 18 25.65 -9.45 7.52
N GLU A 19 26.97 -9.42 7.37
CA GLU A 19 27.88 -9.64 8.49
C GLU A 19 28.06 -8.40 9.37
N GLY A 20 28.36 -8.63 10.65
CA GLY A 20 28.73 -7.58 11.60
C GLY A 20 27.63 -6.56 11.87
N GLU A 21 28.04 -5.30 12.05
CA GLU A 21 27.17 -4.19 12.47
C GLU A 21 26.02 -3.91 11.51
N VAL A 22 26.23 -4.12 10.20
CA VAL A 22 25.18 -3.92 9.18
C VAL A 22 24.04 -4.92 9.34
N GLY A 23 24.35 -6.16 9.71
CA GLY A 23 23.34 -7.16 10.03
C GLY A 23 22.50 -6.73 11.24
N GLU A 24 23.15 -6.26 12.29
CA GLU A 24 22.46 -5.77 13.50
C GLU A 24 21.57 -4.55 13.19
N ASP A 25 22.08 -3.57 12.44
CA ASP A 25 21.31 -2.39 12.03
C ASP A 25 20.07 -2.77 11.21
N ARG A 26 20.19 -3.73 10.29
CA ARG A 26 19.05 -4.25 9.52
C ARG A 26 18.02 -4.93 10.41
N ALA A 27 18.45 -5.70 11.40
CA ALA A 27 17.58 -6.36 12.36
C ALA A 27 16.80 -5.34 13.21
N VAL A 28 17.47 -4.31 13.72
CA VAL A 28 16.85 -3.22 14.50
C VAL A 28 15.86 -2.42 13.65
N LYS A 29 16.24 -2.06 12.41
CA LYS A 29 15.36 -1.33 11.49
C LYS A 29 14.11 -2.12 11.14
N LEU A 30 14.24 -3.41 10.87
CA LEU A 30 13.11 -4.27 10.55
C LEU A 30 12.16 -4.40 11.75
N GLU A 31 12.67 -4.63 12.96
CA GLU A 31 11.85 -4.70 14.17
C GLU A 31 11.10 -3.39 14.42
N SER A 32 11.78 -2.24 14.30
CA SER A 32 11.16 -0.92 14.44
C SER A 32 10.03 -0.72 13.42
N PHE A 33 10.29 -1.05 12.15
CA PHE A 33 9.28 -0.96 11.09
C PHE A 33 8.07 -1.85 11.38
N LEU A 34 8.29 -3.12 11.73
CA LEU A 34 7.22 -4.07 12.04
C LEU A 34 6.37 -3.57 13.22
N ASN A 35 6.99 -3.10 14.29
CA ASN A 35 6.25 -2.59 15.45
C ASN A 35 5.40 -1.37 15.12
N LYS A 36 5.92 -0.43 14.32
CA LYS A 36 5.17 0.72 13.84
C LYS A 36 4.00 0.28 12.95
N MET A 37 4.28 -0.47 11.88
CA MET A 37 3.29 -0.93 10.90
C MET A 37 2.17 -1.72 11.57
N LEU A 38 2.50 -2.70 12.42
CA LEU A 38 1.50 -3.54 13.08
C LEU A 38 0.64 -2.77 14.06
N THR A 39 1.18 -1.74 14.72
CA THR A 39 0.39 -0.88 15.62
C THR A 39 -0.61 -0.07 14.81
N GLU A 40 -0.14 0.65 13.79
CA GLU A 40 -0.99 1.47 12.93
C GLU A 40 -2.08 0.66 12.23
N TYR A 41 -1.72 -0.48 11.66
CA TYR A 41 -2.67 -1.35 10.96
C TYR A 41 -3.67 -2.00 11.91
N SER A 42 -3.23 -2.40 13.11
CA SER A 42 -4.12 -2.99 14.11
C SER A 42 -5.15 -1.98 14.59
N GLU A 43 -4.74 -0.75 14.87
CA GLU A 43 -5.62 0.33 15.31
C GLU A 43 -6.62 0.75 14.23
N LYS A 44 -6.15 0.87 12.98
CA LYS A 44 -6.98 1.34 11.85
C LYS A 44 -7.94 0.29 11.33
N LEU A 45 -7.54 -0.99 11.31
CA LEU A 45 -8.32 -2.08 10.70
C LEU A 45 -9.08 -2.92 11.75
N GLY A 46 -8.74 -2.82 13.03
CA GLY A 46 -9.36 -3.58 14.11
C GLY A 46 -8.93 -5.06 14.17
N TYR A 47 -7.96 -5.47 13.38
CA TYR A 47 -7.34 -6.80 13.49
C TYR A 47 -6.27 -6.81 14.58
N SER A 48 -6.02 -7.97 15.16
CA SER A 48 -4.86 -8.14 16.03
C SER A 48 -3.56 -8.05 15.21
N LYS A 49 -2.49 -7.60 15.86
CA LYS A 49 -1.13 -7.63 15.28
C LYS A 49 -0.74 -9.03 14.79
N TYR A 50 -1.23 -10.07 15.47
CA TYR A 50 -0.97 -11.47 15.10
C TYR A 50 -1.65 -11.84 13.77
N GLU A 51 -2.91 -11.46 13.58
CA GLU A 51 -3.63 -11.71 12.32
C GLU A 51 -2.96 -11.01 11.15
N ILE A 52 -2.60 -9.73 11.32
CA ILE A 52 -1.93 -8.94 10.28
C ILE A 52 -0.60 -9.58 9.88
N ILE A 53 0.32 -9.80 10.84
CA ILE A 53 1.64 -10.36 10.50
C ILE A 53 1.54 -11.79 9.96
N SER A 54 0.57 -12.58 10.41
CA SER A 54 0.35 -13.93 9.89
C SER A 54 -0.15 -13.89 8.45
N ALA A 55 -1.04 -12.96 8.11
CA ALA A 55 -1.52 -12.73 6.76
C ALA A 55 -0.40 -12.22 5.84
N THR A 56 0.40 -11.25 6.27
CA THR A 56 1.51 -10.73 5.48
C THR A 56 2.54 -11.83 5.20
N GLU A 57 2.93 -12.60 6.21
CA GLU A 57 3.88 -13.72 6.04
C GLU A 57 3.37 -14.82 5.11
N LYS A 58 2.05 -15.10 5.07
CA LYS A 58 1.47 -16.05 4.11
C LYS A 58 1.64 -15.61 2.65
N THR A 59 1.66 -14.31 2.39
CA THR A 59 1.79 -13.75 1.04
C THR A 59 3.22 -13.36 0.67
N ARG A 60 4.12 -13.30 1.66
CA ARG A 60 5.53 -12.93 1.44
C ARG A 60 6.25 -14.00 0.62
N ASN A 61 6.75 -13.61 -0.55
CA ASN A 61 7.46 -14.48 -1.49
C ASN A 61 8.94 -14.07 -1.73
N TYR A 62 9.47 -13.11 -0.98
CA TYR A 62 10.88 -12.70 -1.03
C TYR A 62 11.42 -12.26 0.34
N SER A 63 12.67 -11.76 0.36
CA SER A 63 13.39 -11.37 1.58
C SER A 63 12.59 -10.44 2.48
N ALA A 64 12.59 -10.73 3.78
CA ALA A 64 11.87 -9.96 4.80
C ALA A 64 12.24 -8.47 4.79
N ILE A 65 13.53 -8.15 4.65
CA ILE A 65 14.01 -6.74 4.63
C ILE A 65 13.42 -5.97 3.46
N ASN A 66 13.36 -6.60 2.28
CA ASN A 66 12.81 -5.95 1.10
C ASN A 66 11.28 -5.98 1.11
N TYR A 67 10.67 -6.94 1.80
CA TYR A 67 9.22 -7.09 1.84
C TYR A 67 8.61 -6.08 2.80
N TYR A 68 9.15 -5.97 4.01
CA TYR A 68 8.71 -5.03 5.02
C TYR A 68 9.38 -3.68 4.85
N GLN A 69 8.84 -2.90 3.92
CA GLN A 69 9.22 -1.51 3.65
C GLN A 69 7.98 -0.67 3.38
N GLU A 70 8.13 0.65 3.54
CA GLU A 70 7.06 1.63 3.31
C GLU A 70 6.40 1.50 1.93
N ALA A 71 7.18 1.11 0.91
CA ALA A 71 6.63 0.89 -0.43
C ALA A 71 5.55 -0.22 -0.46
N ASN A 72 5.66 -1.26 0.35
CA ASN A 72 4.66 -2.33 0.39
C ASN A 72 3.61 -2.12 1.49
N PHE A 73 4.04 -1.55 2.61
CA PHE A 73 3.20 -1.27 3.77
C PHE A 73 3.30 0.21 4.13
N PRO A 74 2.67 1.08 3.33
CA PRO A 74 2.72 2.51 3.58
C PRO A 74 1.86 2.87 4.79
N SER A 75 2.12 4.03 5.39
CA SER A 75 1.26 4.61 6.41
C SER A 75 -0.21 4.67 5.95
N LEU A 76 -1.11 4.42 6.89
CA LEU A 76 -2.56 4.47 6.71
C LEU A 76 -3.14 5.88 6.90
N GLU A 77 -2.29 6.90 7.06
CA GLU A 77 -2.71 8.29 6.98
C GLU A 77 -3.34 8.58 5.60
N GLY A 78 -4.53 9.19 5.61
CA GLY A 78 -5.28 9.46 4.40
C GLY A 78 -5.82 8.22 3.67
N VAL A 79 -5.78 7.04 4.29
CA VAL A 79 -6.36 5.81 3.74
C VAL A 79 -7.78 5.62 4.27
N ASP A 80 -8.73 5.53 3.36
CA ASP A 80 -10.11 5.14 3.67
C ASP A 80 -10.23 3.63 3.82
N VAL A 81 -11.01 3.21 4.80
CA VAL A 81 -11.27 1.78 5.09
C VAL A 81 -12.73 1.52 4.82
N TYR A 82 -12.98 0.62 3.87
CA TYR A 82 -14.31 0.10 3.57
C TYR A 82 -14.48 -1.25 4.22
N GLU A 83 -15.65 -1.54 4.80
CA GLU A 83 -15.89 -2.88 5.35
C GLU A 83 -15.97 -3.90 4.21
N THR A 84 -16.71 -3.56 3.14
CA THR A 84 -16.96 -4.42 1.97
C THR A 84 -16.62 -3.77 0.63
N LEU A 85 -16.51 -4.57 -0.43
CA LEU A 85 -16.41 -4.06 -1.81
C LEU A 85 -17.64 -3.22 -2.21
N GLU A 86 -18.83 -3.56 -1.70
CA GLU A 86 -20.07 -2.83 -1.93
C GLU A 86 -20.02 -1.43 -1.32
N ASP A 87 -19.43 -1.27 -0.12
CA ASP A 87 -19.25 0.03 0.51
C ASP A 87 -18.34 0.95 -0.31
N LEU A 88 -17.25 0.41 -0.86
CA LEU A 88 -16.36 1.14 -1.78
C LEU A 88 -17.13 1.61 -3.02
N LYS A 89 -17.91 0.72 -3.66
CA LYS A 89 -18.73 1.06 -4.83
C LYS A 89 -19.82 2.08 -4.52
N ALA A 90 -20.35 2.08 -3.30
CA ALA A 90 -21.34 3.05 -2.86
C ALA A 90 -20.72 4.45 -2.62
N ALA A 91 -19.44 4.49 -2.23
CA ALA A 91 -18.71 5.73 -2.00
C ALA A 91 -18.20 6.37 -3.30
N ILE A 92 -17.64 5.59 -4.23
CA ILE A 92 -17.20 6.07 -5.54
C ILE A 92 -18.35 5.93 -6.54
N LYS A 93 -19.07 7.02 -6.79
CA LYS A 93 -20.27 7.05 -7.63
C LYS A 93 -19.97 7.42 -9.08
N THR A 94 -18.76 7.89 -9.33
CA THR A 94 -18.28 8.31 -10.64
C THR A 94 -17.56 7.19 -11.40
N VAL A 95 -17.52 7.34 -12.72
CA VAL A 95 -16.62 6.59 -13.62
C VAL A 95 -15.50 7.47 -14.16
N ALA A 96 -15.30 8.66 -13.59
CA ALA A 96 -14.32 9.64 -14.01
C ALA A 96 -13.26 9.87 -12.93
N PHE A 97 -11.99 9.80 -13.32
CA PHE A 97 -10.84 9.85 -12.43
C PHE A 97 -9.82 10.87 -12.95
N LYS A 98 -9.33 11.74 -12.08
CA LYS A 98 -8.31 12.74 -12.42
C LYS A 98 -6.94 12.06 -12.50
N CYS A 99 -6.35 12.06 -13.70
CA CYS A 99 -4.98 11.59 -13.91
C CYS A 99 -4.00 12.52 -13.18
N PRO A 100 -3.11 12.01 -12.32
CA PRO A 100 -2.19 12.83 -11.55
C PRO A 100 -1.06 13.45 -12.40
N ALA A 101 -0.74 12.85 -13.55
CA ALA A 101 0.34 13.35 -14.40
C ALA A 101 -0.11 14.48 -15.33
N CYS A 102 -1.27 14.34 -15.97
CA CYS A 102 -1.75 15.30 -16.98
C CYS A 102 -2.99 16.10 -16.55
N ASN A 103 -3.56 15.84 -15.37
CA ASN A 103 -4.83 16.39 -14.89
C ASN A 103 -6.07 16.08 -15.76
N GLY A 104 -5.91 15.27 -16.81
CA GLY A 104 -7.01 14.84 -17.67
C GLY A 104 -7.96 13.89 -16.95
N ILE A 105 -9.21 13.84 -17.42
CA ILE A 105 -10.23 12.94 -16.88
C ILE A 105 -10.15 11.60 -17.61
N SER A 106 -9.76 10.56 -16.88
CA SER A 106 -9.73 9.17 -17.31
C SER A 106 -11.04 8.47 -16.96
N THR A 107 -11.48 7.52 -17.78
CA THR A 107 -12.53 6.56 -17.40
C THR A 107 -11.98 5.27 -16.80
N ASN A 108 -10.66 5.10 -16.83
CA ASN A 108 -9.96 4.00 -16.19
C ASN A 108 -9.26 4.52 -14.91
N PRO A 109 -9.50 3.91 -13.75
CA PRO A 109 -8.91 4.35 -12.47
C PRO A 109 -7.41 4.08 -12.35
N TYR A 110 -6.83 3.25 -13.21
CA TYR A 110 -5.42 2.84 -13.14
C TYR A 110 -4.57 3.34 -14.30
N GLU A 111 -5.15 3.60 -15.47
CA GLU A 111 -4.41 3.99 -16.67
C GLU A 111 -5.05 5.21 -17.31
N CYS A 112 -4.24 6.19 -17.70
CA CYS A 112 -4.74 7.42 -18.30
C CYS A 112 -5.23 7.13 -19.72
N ASN A 113 -6.52 7.35 -19.95
CA ASN A 113 -7.12 7.34 -21.28
C ASN A 113 -7.78 8.68 -21.65
N SER A 114 -7.36 9.77 -20.99
CA SER A 114 -7.95 11.12 -21.15
C SER A 114 -7.70 11.78 -22.51
N GLY A 115 -6.69 11.31 -23.27
CA GLY A 115 -6.30 11.90 -24.55
C GLY A 115 -5.53 13.22 -24.45
N VAL A 116 -5.21 13.71 -23.25
CA VAL A 116 -4.41 14.93 -23.05
C VAL A 116 -3.02 14.74 -23.65
N LYS A 117 -2.55 15.73 -24.41
CA LYS A 117 -1.23 15.74 -25.04
C LYS A 117 -0.24 16.64 -24.29
N SER A 118 1.02 16.23 -24.26
CA SER A 118 2.15 17.07 -23.83
C SER A 118 2.37 18.24 -24.81
N LYS A 119 3.28 19.15 -24.47
CA LYS A 119 3.68 20.25 -25.37
C LYS A 119 4.31 19.72 -26.66
N GLU A 120 4.91 18.54 -26.58
CA GLU A 120 5.58 17.81 -27.65
C GLU A 120 4.60 16.97 -28.49
N GLY A 121 3.32 16.93 -28.11
CA GLY A 121 2.24 16.26 -28.86
C GLY A 121 2.01 14.79 -28.49
N GLU A 122 2.74 14.25 -27.51
CA GLU A 122 2.59 12.88 -27.03
C GLU A 122 1.37 12.75 -26.12
N VAL A 123 0.56 11.71 -26.32
CA VAL A 123 -0.63 11.45 -25.50
C VAL A 123 -0.19 10.86 -24.16
N CYS A 124 -0.73 11.38 -23.06
CA CYS A 124 -0.45 10.87 -21.72
C CYS A 124 -0.97 9.43 -21.55
N ASP A 125 -0.09 8.52 -21.16
CA ASP A 125 -0.34 7.09 -20.93
C ASP A 125 -0.04 6.67 -19.47
N TRP A 126 -0.05 7.64 -18.54
CA TRP A 126 0.34 7.42 -17.14
C TRP A 126 -0.42 6.26 -16.49
N LYS A 127 0.27 5.53 -15.61
CA LYS A 127 -0.26 4.38 -14.89
C LYS A 127 -0.10 4.57 -13.39
N SER A 128 -1.16 4.31 -12.61
CA SER A 128 -1.13 4.38 -11.15
C SER A 128 -0.29 3.27 -10.52
N TYR A 129 0.08 2.25 -11.31
CA TYR A 129 1.00 1.20 -10.93
C TYR A 129 2.40 1.50 -11.51
N GLY A 130 3.43 1.41 -10.68
CA GLY A 130 4.81 1.70 -11.05
C GLY A 130 5.56 2.45 -9.96
N LEU A 131 6.76 2.93 -10.27
CA LEU A 131 7.65 3.59 -9.29
C LEU A 131 7.02 4.84 -8.66
N PHE A 132 6.33 5.65 -9.47
CA PHE A 132 5.79 6.95 -9.05
C PHE A 132 4.30 6.93 -8.73
N ARG A 133 3.65 5.78 -8.90
CA ARG A 133 2.22 5.55 -8.62
C ARG A 133 1.31 6.69 -9.07
N THR A 134 0.63 7.36 -8.13
CA THR A 134 -0.26 8.47 -8.42
C THR A 134 0.33 9.84 -8.11
N LEU A 135 1.66 9.94 -8.00
CA LEU A 135 2.38 11.19 -7.69
C LEU A 135 1.90 11.86 -6.37
N GLY A 136 1.33 11.08 -5.45
CA GLY A 136 0.77 11.58 -4.19
C GLY A 136 -0.62 12.21 -4.30
N GLU A 137 -1.23 12.25 -5.49
CA GLU A 137 -2.58 12.79 -5.70
C GLU A 137 -3.67 11.73 -5.80
N GLY A 138 -3.33 10.44 -5.69
CA GLY A 138 -4.28 9.35 -5.83
C GLY A 138 -5.18 9.13 -4.63
N TYR A 139 -6.26 8.41 -4.88
CA TYR A 139 -7.16 7.93 -3.86
C TYR A 139 -6.66 6.61 -3.29
N ARG A 140 -6.48 6.56 -1.97
CA ARG A 140 -5.91 5.41 -1.25
C ARG A 140 -6.98 4.79 -0.37
N PHE A 141 -7.15 3.47 -0.49
CA PHE A 141 -8.15 2.76 0.28
C PHE A 141 -7.74 1.30 0.56
N THR A 142 -8.48 0.65 1.44
CA THR A 142 -8.44 -0.81 1.58
C THR A 142 -9.83 -1.35 1.94
N ILE A 143 -10.07 -2.62 1.63
CA ILE A 143 -11.32 -3.32 1.92
C ILE A 143 -11.03 -4.32 3.04
N LYS A 144 -11.63 -4.08 4.20
CA LYS A 144 -11.34 -4.82 5.43
C LYS A 144 -11.67 -6.29 5.30
N GLU A 145 -12.85 -6.68 4.79
CA GLU A 145 -13.26 -8.08 4.69
C GLU A 145 -12.25 -8.99 3.97
N SER A 146 -11.48 -8.45 3.02
CA SER A 146 -10.49 -9.19 2.21
C SER A 146 -9.05 -8.87 2.59
N PHE A 147 -8.82 -7.97 3.57
CA PHE A 147 -7.48 -7.50 3.90
C PHE A 147 -6.54 -8.62 4.34
N LEU A 148 -7.02 -9.57 5.16
CA LEU A 148 -6.19 -10.69 5.63
C LEU A 148 -5.88 -11.72 4.53
N GLU A 149 -6.61 -11.72 3.42
CA GLU A 149 -6.30 -12.57 2.26
C GLU A 149 -5.23 -11.92 1.38
N LYS A 150 -5.29 -10.59 1.25
CA LYS A 150 -4.36 -9.79 0.44
C LYS A 150 -4.00 -8.50 1.17
N PRO A 151 -3.04 -8.52 2.12
CA PRO A 151 -2.68 -7.36 2.93
C PRO A 151 -2.02 -6.27 2.09
N ARG A 152 -2.83 -5.39 1.51
CA ARG A 152 -2.38 -4.29 0.67
C ARG A 152 -3.26 -3.06 0.82
N ILE A 153 -2.66 -1.92 0.54
CA ILE A 153 -3.37 -0.66 0.33
C ILE A 153 -3.48 -0.45 -1.18
N ASP A 154 -4.71 -0.29 -1.66
CA ASP A 154 -5.00 0.00 -3.04
C ASP A 154 -4.92 1.51 -3.29
N GLU A 155 -4.45 1.87 -4.49
CA GLU A 155 -4.21 3.26 -4.88
C GLU A 155 -4.63 3.44 -6.35
N ILE A 156 -5.56 4.37 -6.58
CA ILE A 156 -6.12 4.68 -7.89
C ILE A 156 -6.04 6.18 -8.18
N PHE A 157 -6.24 6.59 -9.42
CA PHE A 157 -6.47 7.99 -9.75
C PHE A 157 -7.64 8.56 -8.96
N MET A 158 -7.56 9.83 -8.55
CA MET A 158 -8.56 10.46 -7.69
C MET A 158 -9.94 10.47 -8.37
N PRO A 159 -10.97 9.84 -7.80
CA PRO A 159 -12.34 9.97 -8.30
C PRO A 159 -12.80 11.42 -8.24
N ILE A 160 -13.39 11.93 -9.31
CA ILE A 160 -13.74 13.37 -9.39
C ILE A 160 -14.79 13.79 -8.35
N ASP A 161 -15.62 12.86 -7.87
CA ASP A 161 -16.65 13.09 -6.87
C ASP A 161 -16.09 13.14 -5.43
N LEU A 162 -14.82 12.76 -5.24
CA LEU A 162 -14.11 12.83 -3.97
C LEU A 162 -13.12 14.01 -3.90
N ILE A 163 -12.95 14.78 -4.97
CA ILE A 163 -12.14 16.00 -4.98
C ILE A 163 -12.88 17.07 -4.15
N LYS A 164 -12.22 17.58 -3.11
CA LYS A 164 -12.72 18.64 -2.23
C LYS A 164 -12.51 20.03 -2.82
#